data_AF-A0A924UXR2-F1
#
_entry.id   AF-A0A924UXR2-F1
#
_cell.length_a   1.000
_cell.length_b   1.000
_cell.length_c   1.000
_cell.angle_alpha   90.00
_cell.angle_beta   90.00
_cell.angle_gamma   90.00
#
_symmetry.space_group_name_H-M   'P 1'
#
loop_
_entity.id
_entity.type
_entity.pdbx_description
1 polymer ?
#
loop_
_entity_poly.entity_id
_entity_poly.type
_entity_poly.pdbx_seq_one_letter_code
_entity_poly.pdbx_strand_id
1 'polypeptide(L)'
;MPTDCISYQNSGYFSPLMNDYLDHKTNLSSLYNRFPTLESFEAQILEKQNTFDNASRETLITVLQKQYLKVETSAITQQNIKDLALHNTFTVTTGHQLNLFSGPLYFL
;
A
#
# COMPACT_ATOMS: atom_id res chain seq x y z
N MET A 1 -8.96 -1.63 24.62
CA MET A 1 -10.30 -1.01 24.74
C MET A 1 -11.26 -1.85 23.93
N PRO A 2 -12.50 -2.10 24.39
CA PRO A 2 -13.51 -2.72 23.53
C PRO A 2 -13.79 -1.78 22.35
N THR A 3 -13.93 -2.34 21.16
CA THR A 3 -14.20 -1.62 19.92
C THR A 3 -15.58 -2.01 19.43
N ASP A 4 -16.49 -1.04 19.35
CA ASP A 4 -17.76 -1.20 18.64
C ASP A 4 -17.54 -0.92 17.16
N CYS A 5 -18.08 -1.77 16.30
CA CYS A 5 -17.88 -1.68 14.85
C CYS A 5 -19.19 -1.35 14.14
N ILE A 6 -19.11 -0.48 13.13
CA ILE A 6 -20.16 -0.24 12.14
C ILE A 6 -19.63 -0.65 10.77
N SER A 7 -20.47 -1.26 9.93
CA SER A 7 -20.07 -1.54 8.55
C SER A 7 -19.94 -0.25 7.75
N TYR A 8 -19.09 -0.26 6.73
CA TYR A 8 -18.92 0.86 5.80
C TYR A 8 -20.26 1.27 5.18
N GLN A 9 -21.09 0.29 4.81
CA GLN A 9 -22.41 0.48 4.21
C GLN A 9 -23.38 1.17 5.18
N ASN A 10 -23.35 0.81 6.46
CA ASN A 10 -24.24 1.37 7.48
C ASN A 10 -23.77 2.74 7.99
N SER A 11 -22.53 3.14 7.70
CA SER A 11 -22.01 4.45 8.12
C SER A 11 -22.68 5.64 7.41
N GLY A 12 -23.29 5.41 6.24
CA GLY A 12 -23.89 6.47 5.40
C GLY A 12 -22.87 7.45 4.79
N TYR A 13 -21.58 7.25 5.01
CA TYR A 13 -20.52 8.18 4.60
C TYR A 13 -19.96 7.89 3.19
N PHE A 14 -19.91 6.60 2.81
CA PHE A 14 -19.25 6.17 1.58
C PHE A 14 -20.17 6.24 0.36
N SER A 15 -19.59 6.57 -0.79
CA SER A 15 -20.32 6.66 -2.06
C SER A 15 -20.85 5.29 -2.50
N PRO A 16 -21.89 5.25 -3.36
CA PRO A 16 -22.38 3.99 -3.93
C PRO A 16 -21.28 3.17 -4.61
N LEU A 17 -20.35 3.83 -5.31
CA LEU A 17 -19.21 3.16 -5.95
C LEU A 17 -18.30 2.43 -4.94
N MET A 18 -18.00 3.07 -3.80
CA MET A 18 -17.19 2.43 -2.76
C MET A 18 -17.92 1.25 -2.11
N ASN A 19 -19.21 1.41 -1.83
CA ASN A 19 -20.02 0.31 -1.28
C ASN A 19 -20.11 -0.85 -2.27
N ASP A 20 -20.34 -0.57 -3.57
CA ASP A 20 -20.38 -1.59 -4.62
C ASP A 20 -19.03 -2.32 -4.77
N TYR A 21 -17.91 -1.60 -4.62
CA TYR A 21 -16.58 -2.22 -4.59
C TYR A 21 -16.41 -3.15 -3.39
N LEU A 22 -16.76 -2.69 -2.19
CA LEU A 22 -16.69 -3.47 -0.94
C LEU A 22 -17.68 -4.66 -0.94
N ASP A 23 -18.75 -4.58 -1.72
CA ASP A 23 -19.73 -5.66 -1.93
C ASP A 23 -19.36 -6.59 -3.11
N HIS A 24 -18.21 -6.37 -3.75
CA HIS A 24 -17.70 -7.17 -4.88
C HIS A 24 -18.69 -7.24 -6.05
N LYS A 25 -19.38 -6.13 -6.35
CA LYS A 25 -20.36 -6.12 -7.44
C LYS A 25 -19.67 -6.33 -8.80
N THR A 26 -20.18 -7.28 -9.58
CA THR A 26 -19.55 -7.74 -10.83
C THR A 26 -19.51 -6.69 -11.94
N ASN A 27 -20.37 -5.65 -11.86
CA ASN A 27 -20.33 -4.52 -12.78
C ASN A 27 -19.07 -3.65 -12.62
N LEU A 28 -18.32 -3.79 -11.52
CA LEU A 28 -17.07 -3.06 -11.29
C LEU A 28 -15.82 -3.88 -11.64
N SER A 29 -15.95 -5.16 -12.00
CA SER A 29 -14.80 -6.05 -12.23
C SER A 29 -13.84 -5.56 -13.32
N SER A 30 -14.31 -4.74 -14.27
CA SER A 30 -13.45 -4.15 -15.30
C SER A 30 -12.61 -2.96 -14.82
N LEU A 31 -12.91 -2.42 -13.63
CA LEU A 31 -12.26 -1.22 -13.10
C LEU A 31 -11.02 -1.53 -12.25
N TYR A 32 -10.80 -2.79 -11.89
CA TYR A 32 -9.66 -3.21 -11.07
C TYR A 32 -9.19 -4.62 -11.42
N ASN A 33 -7.94 -4.95 -11.11
CA ASN A 33 -7.35 -6.26 -11.43
C ASN A 33 -7.75 -7.34 -10.41
N ARG A 34 -7.51 -7.07 -9.11
CA ARG A 34 -7.74 -8.04 -8.02
C ARG A 34 -8.40 -7.37 -6.83
N PHE A 35 -9.37 -8.06 -6.23
CA PHE A 35 -9.91 -7.66 -4.94
C PHE A 35 -8.92 -8.05 -3.83
N PRO A 36 -8.77 -7.30 -2.73
CA PRO A 36 -7.78 -7.58 -1.68
C PRO A 36 -8.14 -8.80 -0.81
N THR A 37 -8.17 -10.00 -1.40
CA THR A 37 -8.17 -11.28 -0.68
C THR A 37 -6.75 -11.78 -0.50
N LEU A 38 -6.52 -12.70 0.45
CA LEU A 38 -5.19 -13.27 0.69
C LEU A 38 -4.60 -13.93 -0.56
N GLU A 39 -5.42 -14.69 -1.29
CA GLU A 39 -5.04 -15.39 -2.52
C GLU A 39 -4.67 -14.39 -3.63
N SER A 40 -5.33 -13.23 -3.64
CA SER A 40 -5.04 -12.18 -4.61
C SER A 40 -3.68 -11.53 -4.40
N PHE A 41 -3.17 -11.49 -3.16
CA PHE A 41 -1.80 -11.01 -2.89
C PHE A 41 -0.75 -11.96 -3.47
N GLU A 42 -0.93 -13.27 -3.35
CA GLU A 42 -0.01 -14.25 -3.96
C GLU A 42 0.04 -14.07 -5.49
N ALA A 43 -1.13 -14.01 -6.14
CA ALA A 43 -1.21 -13.75 -7.58
C ALA A 43 -0.57 -12.41 -7.96
N GLN A 44 -0.77 -11.35 -7.16
CA GLN A 44 -0.18 -10.04 -7.40
C GLN A 44 1.35 -10.05 -7.25
N ILE A 45 1.88 -10.80 -6.29
CA ILE A 45 3.32 -10.99 -6.07
C ILE A 45 3.94 -11.69 -7.27
N LEU A 46 3.36 -12.82 -7.71
CA LEU A 46 3.86 -13.56 -8.88
C LEU A 46 3.85 -12.70 -10.15
N GLU A 47 2.78 -11.94 -10.38
CA GLU A 47 2.68 -11.01 -11.50
C GLU A 47 3.76 -9.93 -11.43
N LYS A 48 3.99 -9.32 -10.26
CA LYS A 48 5.01 -8.29 -10.07
C LYS A 48 6.42 -8.84 -10.16
N GLN A 49 6.67 -10.05 -9.67
CA GLN A 49 7.97 -10.70 -9.77
C GLN A 49 8.42 -10.85 -11.23
N ASN A 50 7.48 -11.12 -12.14
CA ASN A 50 7.76 -11.31 -13.56
C ASN A 50 7.81 -10.00 -14.36
N THR A 51 7.29 -8.89 -13.83
CA THR A 51 7.12 -7.63 -14.58
C THR A 51 7.95 -6.48 -14.04
N PHE A 52 8.42 -6.55 -12.79
CA PHE A 52 9.20 -5.48 -12.17
C PHE A 52 10.69 -5.64 -12.47
N ASP A 53 11.29 -4.59 -13.02
CA ASP A 53 12.68 -4.57 -13.43
C ASP A 53 13.66 -4.42 -12.25
N ASN A 54 14.74 -5.20 -12.26
CA ASN A 54 15.76 -5.17 -11.21
C ASN A 54 16.59 -3.87 -11.23
N ALA A 55 16.84 -3.26 -12.39
CA ALA A 55 17.56 -1.98 -12.44
C ALA A 55 16.75 -0.85 -11.77
N SER A 56 15.42 -0.93 -11.87
CA SER A 56 14.50 -0.05 -11.13
C SER A 56 14.62 -0.23 -9.61
N ARG A 57 14.85 -1.45 -9.10
CA ARG A 57 15.10 -1.70 -7.67
C ARG A 57 16.38 -1.01 -7.21
N GLU A 58 17.48 -1.21 -7.92
CA GLU A 58 18.78 -0.59 -7.60
C GLU A 58 18.69 0.94 -7.55
N THR A 59 18.01 1.52 -8.54
CA THR A 59 17.76 2.97 -8.61
C THR A 59 16.98 3.45 -7.39
N LEU A 60 15.88 2.76 -7.03
CA LEU A 60 15.04 3.10 -5.88
C LEU A 60 15.85 3.08 -4.57
N ILE A 61 16.61 2.02 -4.32
CA ILE A 61 17.40 1.85 -3.09
C ILE A 61 18.46 2.93 -2.97
N THR A 62 19.15 3.21 -4.07
CA THR A 62 20.19 4.25 -4.11
C THR A 62 19.62 5.63 -3.75
N VAL A 63 18.46 5.97 -4.32
CA VAL A 63 17.79 7.24 -4.03
C VAL A 63 17.29 7.30 -2.60
N LEU A 64 16.65 6.23 -2.10
CA LEU A 64 16.16 6.17 -0.72
C LEU A 64 17.31 6.26 0.29
N GLN A 65 18.37 5.49 0.11
CA GLN A 65 19.55 5.56 0.98
C GLN A 65 20.11 6.98 1.03
N LYS A 66 20.29 7.62 -0.14
CA LYS A 66 20.77 9.01 -0.23
C LYS A 66 19.85 10.02 0.46
N GLN A 67 18.54 9.88 0.31
CA GLN A 67 17.55 10.76 0.95
C GLN A 67 17.55 10.60 2.47
N TYR A 68 17.64 9.35 2.93
CA TYR A 68 17.57 8.99 4.35
C TYR A 68 18.87 9.29 5.12
N LEU A 69 19.98 9.66 4.44
CA LEU A 69 21.20 10.17 5.11
C LEU A 69 20.96 11.45 5.93
N LYS A 70 19.91 12.22 5.60
CA LYS A 70 19.63 13.54 6.21
C LYS A 70 18.57 13.49 7.31
N VAL A 71 18.07 12.30 7.66
CA VAL A 71 16.97 12.13 8.60
C VAL A 71 17.33 11.02 9.59
N GLU A 72 17.03 11.22 10.87
CA GLU A 72 17.17 10.15 11.86
C GLU A 72 16.18 9.02 11.56
N THR A 73 16.68 7.80 11.55
CA THR A 73 15.92 6.62 11.10
C THR A 73 16.15 5.46 12.05
N SER A 74 15.11 4.65 12.24
CA SER A 74 15.22 3.43 13.06
C SER A 74 16.03 2.35 12.34
N ALA A 75 16.61 1.41 13.09
CA ALA A 75 17.28 0.25 12.52
C ALA A 75 16.36 -0.58 11.61
N ILE A 76 15.07 -0.69 11.95
CA ILE A 76 14.06 -1.40 11.15
C ILE A 76 13.84 -0.68 9.81
N THR A 77 13.73 0.65 9.81
CA THR A 77 13.59 1.43 8.58
C THR A 77 14.79 1.22 7.64
N GLN A 78 16.00 1.24 8.19
CA GLN A 78 17.22 1.00 7.40
C GLN A 78 17.26 -0.43 6.85
N GLN A 79 16.83 -1.42 7.63
CA GLN A 79 16.76 -2.81 7.18
C GLN A 79 15.74 -2.95 6.04
N ASN A 80 14.53 -2.39 6.19
CA ASN A 80 13.51 -2.43 5.15
C ASN A 80 14.00 -1.80 3.83
N ILE A 81 14.73 -0.69 3.89
CA ILE A 81 15.32 -0.05 2.68
C ILE A 81 16.35 -0.99 2.02
N LYS A 82 17.15 -1.71 2.80
CA LYS A 82 18.10 -2.70 2.25
C LYS A 82 17.38 -3.90 1.65
N ASP A 83 16.31 -4.37 2.27
CA ASP A 83 15.55 -5.54 1.81
C ASP A 83 14.88 -5.32 0.45
N LEU A 84 14.62 -4.06 0.05
CA LEU A 84 14.13 -3.73 -1.29
C LEU A 84 15.07 -4.21 -2.41
N ALA A 85 16.35 -4.47 -2.10
CA ALA A 85 17.33 -5.06 -3.02
C ALA A 85 17.01 -6.51 -3.38
N LEU A 86 16.29 -7.22 -2.51
CA LEU A 86 15.99 -8.62 -2.70
C LEU A 86 14.83 -8.76 -3.71
N HIS A 87 14.98 -9.69 -4.65
CA HIS A 87 14.00 -9.94 -5.72
C HIS A 87 12.64 -10.42 -5.19
N ASN A 88 12.63 -11.05 -4.01
CA ASN A 88 11.45 -11.56 -3.33
C ASN A 88 10.82 -10.55 -2.35
N THR A 89 11.29 -9.30 -2.31
CA THR A 89 10.72 -8.24 -1.47
C THR A 89 9.71 -7.41 -2.25
N PHE A 90 8.54 -7.20 -1.64
CA PHE A 90 7.44 -6.42 -2.19
C PHE A 90 6.92 -5.43 -1.13
N THR A 91 6.32 -4.33 -1.59
CA THR A 91 5.81 -3.28 -0.72
C THR A 91 4.31 -3.11 -0.87
N VAL A 92 3.65 -2.83 0.24
CA VAL A 92 2.35 -2.16 0.21
C VAL A 92 2.64 -0.66 0.18
N THR A 93 2.15 0.02 -0.86
CA THR A 93 2.43 1.45 -1.07
C THR A 93 1.12 2.22 -1.08
N THR A 94 1.10 3.31 -0.32
CA THR A 94 0.04 4.31 -0.33
C THR A 94 0.67 5.70 -0.36
N GLY A 95 -0.12 6.74 -0.57
CA GLY A 95 0.35 8.12 -0.59
C GLY A 95 -0.69 9.09 -0.05
N HIS A 96 -0.22 10.20 0.51
CA HIS A 96 -1.05 11.31 0.97
C HIS A 96 -0.35 12.65 0.69
N GLN A 97 -1.11 13.74 0.67
CA GLN A 97 -0.57 15.10 0.64
C GLN A 97 0.30 15.38 1.88
N LEU A 98 1.32 16.23 1.71
CA LEU A 98 2.13 16.73 2.81
C LEU A 98 1.29 17.70 3.66
N ASN A 99 1.03 17.35 4.91
CA ASN A 99 0.22 18.15 5.83
C ASN A 99 1.08 18.77 6.92
N LEU A 100 0.75 20.00 7.32
CA LEU A 100 1.22 20.55 8.59
C LEU A 100 0.55 19.81 9.75
N PHE A 101 1.31 19.54 10.81
CA PHE A 101 0.82 18.87 12.03
C PHE A 101 0.09 17.54 11.78
N SER A 102 0.65 16.66 10.94
CA SER A 102 0.12 15.33 10.56
C SER A 102 -1.23 15.32 9.83
N GLY A 103 -1.94 16.44 9.76
CA GLY A 103 -3.16 16.57 8.97
C GLY A 103 -4.39 15.90 9.61
N PRO A 104 -5.38 15.52 8.79
CA PRO A 104 -6.63 14.94 9.28
C PRO A 104 -6.43 13.59 9.97
N LEU A 105 -7.35 13.24 10.88
CA LEU A 105 -7.23 12.05 11.73
C LEU A 105 -7.15 10.73 10.97
N TYR A 106 -7.73 10.64 9.77
CA TYR A 106 -7.69 9.42 8.95
C TYR A 106 -6.29 9.05 8.43
N PHE A 107 -5.27 9.88 8.72
CA PHE A 107 -3.88 9.65 8.34
C PHE A 107 -3.09 8.77 9.33
N LEU A 108 -3.45 8.77 10.63
CA LEU A 108 -2.66 8.18 11.72
C LEU A 108 -3.34 6.96 12.36
#